data_AF-A0A1V4DXC8-F1
#
_entry.id   AF-A0A1V4DXC8-F1
#
_cell.length_a   1.000
_cell.length_b   1.000
_cell.length_c   1.000
_cell.angle_alpha   90.00
_cell.angle_beta   90.00
_cell.angle_gamma   90.00
#
_symmetry.space_group_name_H-M   'P 1'
#
loop_
_entity.id
_entity.type
_entity.pdbx_description
1 polymer ?
#
loop_
_entity_poly.entity_id
_entity_poly.type
_entity_poly.pdbx_seq_one_letter_code
_entity_poly.pdbx_strand_id
1 'polypeptide(L)' 'MALTNRGRTAVDVSLRAEGAEVTFADTRLRLPPRTRTEVPFTVTVPAHDATARLVARDSEGTTRRVAVHLRATVPTVRP' A
#
# COMPACT_ATOMS: atom_id res chain seq x y z
N MET A 1 1.22 2.59 5.81
CA MET A 1 1.31 3.65 4.76
C MET A 1 0.52 4.85 5.25
N ALA A 2 0.97 6.08 4.98
CA ALA A 2 0.20 7.28 5.33
C ALA A 2 -0.55 7.85 4.12
N LEU A 3 -1.82 8.12 4.30
CA LEU A 3 -2.67 8.85 3.36
C LEU A 3 -2.90 10.26 3.89
N THR A 4 -2.89 11.26 3.02
CA THR A 4 -3.08 12.65 3.43
C THR A 4 -4.02 13.36 2.47
N ASN A 5 -5.12 13.88 3.01
CA ASN A 5 -6.04 14.71 2.27
C ASN A 5 -5.72 16.19 2.53
N ARG A 6 -4.98 16.81 1.60
CA ARG A 6 -4.72 18.26 1.62
C ARG A 6 -5.84 19.07 0.95
N GLY A 7 -6.95 18.45 0.56
CA GLY A 7 -8.10 19.11 -0.04
C GLY A 7 -8.98 19.81 0.99
N ARG A 8 -10.06 20.44 0.48
CA ARG A 8 -11.14 21.03 1.28
C ARG A 8 -12.39 20.15 1.35
N THR A 9 -12.42 19.05 0.59
CA THR A 9 -13.52 18.09 0.50
C THR A 9 -13.06 16.71 0.98
N ALA A 10 -14.01 15.89 1.44
CA ALA A 10 -13.72 14.50 1.76
C ALA A 10 -13.41 13.71 0.47
N VAL A 11 -12.55 12.71 0.57
CA VAL A 11 -12.15 11.87 -0.57
C VAL A 11 -12.26 10.41 -0.18
N ASP A 12 -13.00 9.63 -0.97
CA ASP A 12 -13.03 8.18 -0.84
C ASP A 12 -11.84 7.57 -1.57
N VAL A 13 -11.11 6.69 -0.90
CA VAL A 13 -9.88 6.08 -1.41
C VAL A 13 -9.99 4.57 -1.31
N SER A 14 -9.63 3.91 -2.41
CA SER A 14 -9.40 2.47 -2.46
C SER A 14 -7.91 2.16 -2.48
N LEU A 15 -7.52 1.11 -1.77
CA LEU A 15 -6.15 0.61 -1.68
C LEU A 15 -6.04 -0.77 -2.32
N ARG A 16 -4.93 -0.98 -3.02
CA ARG A 16 -4.52 -2.29 -3.53
C ARG A 16 -3.01 -2.37 -3.66
N ALA A 17 -2.50 -3.58 -3.87
CA ALA A 17 -1.10 -3.81 -4.17
C ALA A 17 -0.92 -4.50 -5.52
N GLU A 18 0.28 -4.35 -6.08
CA GLU A 18 0.76 -5.05 -7.27
C GLU A 18 2.16 -5.60 -6.98
N GLY A 19 2.55 -6.71 -7.61
CA GLY A 19 3.94 -7.21 -7.61
C GLY A 19 4.38 -8.00 -6.37
N ALA A 20 3.63 -7.94 -5.27
CA ALA A 20 3.75 -8.87 -4.15
C ALA A 20 2.39 -9.01 -3.45
N GLU A 21 2.24 -10.05 -2.65
CA GLU A 21 1.08 -10.21 -1.78
C GLU A 21 1.19 -9.26 -0.58
N VAL A 22 0.20 -8.36 -0.48
CA VAL A 22 0.11 -7.35 0.56
C VAL A 22 -1.32 -7.31 1.07
N THR A 23 -1.47 -7.36 2.39
CA THR A 23 -2.76 -7.25 3.07
C THR A 23 -2.81 -5.93 3.82
N PHE A 24 -3.79 -5.10 3.49
CA PHE A 24 -4.05 -3.85 4.20
C PHE A 24 -5.05 -4.09 5.33
N ALA A 25 -4.89 -3.38 6.46
CA ALA A 25 -5.86 -3.40 7.54
C ALA A 25 -7.22 -2.80 7.11
N ASP A 26 -7.19 -1.86 6.16
CA ASP A 26 -8.36 -1.31 5.49
C ASP A 26 -8.04 -1.11 4.01
N THR A 27 -8.99 -1.46 3.14
CA THR A 27 -8.86 -1.32 1.68
C THR A 27 -9.73 -0.22 1.09
N ARG A 28 -10.68 0.33 1.86
CA ARG A 28 -11.58 1.40 1.41
C ARG A 28 -11.91 2.31 2.58
N LEU A 29 -11.48 3.56 2.47
CA LEU A 29 -11.67 4.53 3.54
C LEU A 29 -12.04 5.90 2.99
N ARG A 30 -12.80 6.64 3.81
CA ARG A 30 -13.15 8.03 3.55
C ARG A 30 -12.22 8.94 4.33
N LEU A 31 -11.46 9.78 3.63
CA LEU A 31 -10.53 10.74 4.22
C LEU A 31 -11.19 12.12 4.34
N PRO A 32 -11.50 12.61 5.56
CA PRO A 32 -12.01 13.97 5.72
C PRO A 32 -11.01 15.03 5.24
N PRO A 33 -11.46 16.26 4.95
CA PRO A 33 -10.56 17.36 4.58
C PRO A 33 -9.47 17.57 5.63
N ARG A 34 -8.26 17.91 5.18
CA ARG A 34 -7.13 18.28 6.06
C ARG A 34 -6.69 17.20 7.05
N THR A 35 -6.95 15.93 6.74
CA THR A 35 -6.55 14.80 7.60
C THR A 35 -5.34 14.04 7.07
N ARG A 36 -4.68 13.34 8.00
CA ARG A 36 -3.70 12.30 7.71
C ARG A 36 -4.13 11.04 8.45
N THR A 37 -4.16 9.92 7.75
CA THR A 37 -4.52 8.61 8.29
C THR A 37 -3.42 7.62 7.98
N GLU A 38 -3.08 6.78 8.94
CA GLU A 38 -2.16 5.68 8.75
C GLU A 38 -2.95 4.39 8.56
N VAL A 39 -2.62 3.67 7.49
CA VAL A 39 -3.18 2.34 7.20
C VAL A 39 -2.06 1.32 7.38
N PRO A 40 -2.13 0.48 8.43
CA PRO A 40 -1.24 -0.66 8.59
C PRO A 40 -1.39 -1.66 7.44
N PHE A 41 -0.31 -2.34 7.09
CA PHE A 41 -0.32 -3.40 6.10
C PHE A 41 0.78 -4.43 6.42
N THR A 42 0.57 -5.66 5.98
CA THR A 42 1.55 -6.74 6.03
C THR A 42 1.95 -7.13 4.61
N VAL A 43 3.17 -7.63 4.46
CA VAL A 43 3.70 -8.11 3.19
C VAL A 43 4.12 -9.56 3.37
N THR A 44 3.67 -10.44 2.48
CA THR A 44 4.21 -11.79 2.39
C THR A 44 5.51 -11.73 1.60
N VAL A 45 6.63 -12.05 2.25
CA VAL A 45 7.96 -11.99 1.62
C VAL A 45 8.11 -13.17 0.65
N PRO A 46 8.32 -12.92 -0.65
CA PRO A 46 8.57 -13.99 -1.61
C PRO A 46 9.97 -14.60 -1.45
N ALA A 47 10.21 -15.76 -2.04
CA ALA A 47 11.50 -16.47 -1.97
C ALA A 47 12.65 -15.77 -2.73
N HIS A 48 12.35 -14.71 -3.47
CA HIS A 48 13.29 -13.93 -4.28
C HIS A 48 13.03 -12.45 -4.05
N ASP A 49 14.00 -11.61 -4.42
CA ASP A 49 13.82 -10.16 -4.39
C ASP A 49 12.64 -9.75 -5.26
N ALA A 50 11.81 -8.85 -4.75
CA ALA A 50 10.60 -8.41 -5.42
C ALA A 50 10.36 -6.92 -5.21
N THR A 51 9.56 -6.33 -6.10
CA THR A 51 9.08 -4.96 -5.92
C THR A 51 7.56 -4.97 -5.90
N ALA A 52 7.00 -4.50 -4.79
CA ALA A 52 5.57 -4.25 -4.67
C ALA A 52 5.26 -2.77 -4.95
N ARG A 53 4.06 -2.50 -5.45
CA ARG A 53 3.50 -1.15 -5.53
C ARG A 53 2.25 -1.07 -4.68
N LEU A 54 2.26 -0.19 -3.69
CA LEU A 54 1.05 0.18 -2.96
C LEU A 54 0.34 1.27 -3.77
N VAL A 55 -0.90 1.03 -4.12
CA VAL A 55 -1.69 1.89 -5.01
C VAL A 55 -2.86 2.44 -4.23
N ALA A 56 -2.97 3.77 -4.17
CA ALA A 56 -4.13 4.48 -3.68
C ALA A 56 -4.85 5.11 -4.87
N ARG A 57 -6.15 4.84 -5.01
CA ARG A 57 -6.99 5.41 -6.06
C ARG A 57 -8.19 6.10 -5.43
N ASP A 58 -8.39 7.37 -5.75
CA ASP A 58 -9.58 8.10 -5.32
C ASP A 58 -10.79 7.86 -6.24
N SER A 59 -11.96 8.33 -5.80
CA SER A 59 -13.23 8.24 -6.54
C SER A 59 -13.20 8.95 -7.90
N GLU A 60 -12.37 9.98 -8.04
CA GLU A 60 -12.16 10.72 -9.30
C GLU A 60 -11.19 10.00 -10.25
N GLY A 61 -10.62 8.87 -9.84
CA GLY A 61 -9.72 8.05 -10.63
C GLY A 61 -8.24 8.45 -10.53
N THR A 62 -7.90 9.48 -9.76
CA THR A 62 -6.51 9.86 -9.51
C THR A 62 -5.82 8.74 -8.75
N THR A 63 -4.63 8.36 -9.24
CA THR A 63 -3.86 7.26 -8.65
C THR A 63 -2.52 7.75 -8.12
N ARG A 64 -2.18 7.37 -6.90
CA ARG A 64 -0.87 7.55 -6.28
C ARG A 64 -0.25 6.19 -5.99
N ARG A 65 1.08 6.10 -6.12
CA ARG A 65 1.83 4.84 -5.99
C ARG A 65 3.03 5.04 -5.09
N VAL A 66 3.30 4.06 -4.25
CA VAL A 66 4.51 3.94 -3.44
C VAL A 66 5.17 2.61 -3.74
N ALA A 67 6.46 2.64 -4.08
CA ALA A 67 7.23 1.42 -4.29
C ALA A 67 7.73 0.86 -2.95
N VAL A 68 7.67 -0.46 -2.80
CA VAL A 68 8.24 -1.21 -1.69
C VAL A 68 9.19 -2.24 -2.27
N HIS A 69 10.47 -2.14 -1.93
CA HIS A 69 11.49 -3.10 -2.35
C HIS A 69 11.67 -4.15 -1.27
N LEU A 70 11.44 -5.40 -1.64
CA LEU A 70 11.58 -6.57 -0.78
C LEU A 70 12.89 -7.26 -1.16
N ARG A 71 13.78 -7.40 -0.19
CA ARG A 71 15.00 -8.19 -0.33
C ARG A 71 14.86 -9.45 0.50
N ALA A 72 14.94 -10.60 -0.16
CA ALA A 72 14.77 -11.89 0.46
C ALA A 72 16.07 -12.68 0.35
N THR A 73 16.86 -12.70 1.42
CA THR A 73 17.98 -13.62 1.56
C THR A 73 17.46 -14.89 2.22
N VAL A 74 17.14 -15.91 1.42
CA VAL A 74 16.73 -17.22 1.95
C VAL A 74 17.98 -18.07 2.18
N PRO A 75 18.30 -18.48 3.42
CA PRO A 75 19.40 -19.40 3.66
C PRO A 75 19.12 -20.74 2.97
N THR A 76 20.03 -21.18 2.09
CA THR A 76 19.98 -22.54 1.57
C THR A 76 20.48 -23.50 2.63
N VAL A 77 19.57 -24.29 3.22
CA VAL A 77 19.94 -25.45 4.04
C VAL A 77 20.16 -26.61 3.08
N ARG A 78 21.38 -27.13 2.97
CA ARG A 78 21.64 -28.37 2.22
C ARG A 78 21.24 -29.56 3.11
N PRO A 79 20.51 -30.56 2.57
CA PRO A 79 20.26 -31.81 3.26
C PRO A 79 21.55 -32.61 3.47
#